data_AF-A0A925MM48-F1
#
_entry.id   AF-A0A925MM48-F1
#
_cell.length_a   1.000
_cell.length_b   1.000
_cell.length_c   1.000
_cell.angle_alpha   90.00
_cell.angle_beta   90.00
_cell.angle_gamma   90.00
#
_symmetry.space_group_name_H-M   'P 1'
#
loop_
_entity.id
_entity.type
_entity.pdbx_description
1 polymer ?
#
loop_
_entity_poly.entity_id
_entity_poly.type
_entity_poly.pdbx_seq_one_letter_code
_entity_poly.pdbx_strand_id
1 'polypeptide(L)'
;MQRWMLYAGLALIGLALLAGGGLYAYREYLHGKPDKIWVPLAMRADFPVEDQEKLAAQIDEKLRNTEILRKIVIDADLQSAFKQPDQDAAVKDLNKRLFIEVGTAASPMGSVPSINIGVKGIWGEHDALNKAAEQTIKEVWLMIGIDPTTGKPLPKSGVVPAGDF
;
A
#
# COMPACT_ATOMS: atom_id res chain seq x y z
N MET A 1 21.33 37.49 -44.28
CA MET A 1 21.85 36.44 -43.38
C MET A 1 21.47 36.65 -41.90
N GLN A 2 21.54 37.87 -41.38
CA GLN A 2 21.28 38.16 -39.94
C GLN A 2 19.89 37.75 -39.42
N ARG A 3 18.84 37.85 -40.25
CA ARG A 3 17.48 37.41 -39.90
C ARG A 3 17.34 35.89 -39.70
N TRP A 4 18.12 35.08 -40.42
CA TRP A 4 18.06 33.62 -40.31
C TRP A 4 18.71 33.10 -39.03
N MET A 5 19.75 33.77 -38.53
CA MET A 5 20.38 33.42 -37.25
C MET A 5 19.44 33.65 -36.06
N LEU A 6 18.60 34.69 -36.10
CA LEU A 6 17.59 34.96 -35.07
C LEU A 6 16.53 33.85 -34.99
N TYR A 7 16.03 33.39 -36.14
CA TYR A 7 15.07 32.28 -36.16
C TYR A 7 15.68 30.96 -35.68
N ALA A 8 16.93 30.67 -36.05
CA ALA A 8 17.64 29.48 -35.58
C ALA A 8 17.83 29.49 -34.05
N GLY A 9 18.20 30.65 -33.47
CA GLY A 9 18.34 30.81 -32.03
C GLY A 9 17.02 30.61 -31.27
N LEU A 10 15.94 31.22 -31.76
CA LEU A 10 14.60 31.05 -31.16
C LEU A 10 14.08 29.62 -31.27
N ALA A 11 14.33 28.94 -32.39
CA ALA A 11 13.95 27.54 -32.56
C ALA A 11 14.69 26.63 -31.56
N LEU A 12 15.99 26.85 -31.34
CA LEU A 12 16.79 26.11 -30.37
C LEU A 12 16.31 26.33 -28.93
N ILE A 13 15.99 27.57 -28.56
CA ILE A 13 15.45 27.89 -27.23
C ILE A 13 14.07 27.24 -27.05
N GLY A 14 13.19 27.32 -28.05
CA GLY A 14 11.88 26.67 -28.02
C GLY A 14 12.00 25.15 -27.85
N LEU A 15 12.93 24.52 -28.58
CA LEU A 15 13.16 23.07 -28.51
C LEU A 15 13.77 22.66 -27.15
N ALA A 16 14.69 23.46 -26.61
CA ALA A 16 15.25 23.25 -25.28
C ALA A 16 14.19 23.41 -24.16
N LEU A 17 13.29 24.38 -24.27
CA LEU A 17 12.19 24.56 -23.32
C LEU A 17 11.16 23.42 -23.40
N LEU A 18 10.83 22.95 -24.60
CA LEU A 18 9.93 21.81 -24.78
C LEU A 18 10.54 20.51 -24.25
N ALA A 19 11.83 20.26 -24.54
CA ALA A 19 12.54 19.08 -24.03
C ALA A 19 12.72 19.14 -22.50
N GLY A 20 13.10 20.30 -21.96
CA GLY A 20 13.25 20.52 -20.52
C GLY A 20 11.93 20.40 -19.77
N GLY A 21 10.87 21.02 -20.28
CA GLY A 21 9.53 20.93 -19.72
C GLY A 21 8.94 19.53 -19.79
N GLY A 22 9.14 18.81 -20.90
CA GLY A 22 8.70 17.43 -21.07
C GLY A 22 9.39 16.46 -20.11
N LEU A 23 10.71 16.58 -19.93
CA LEU A 23 11.45 15.76 -18.96
C LEU A 23 11.03 16.07 -17.52
N TYR A 24 10.80 17.35 -17.19
CA TYR A 24 10.28 17.74 -15.88
C TYR A 24 8.89 17.15 -15.62
N ALA A 25 7.95 17.31 -16.56
CA ALA A 25 6.60 16.77 -16.44
C ALA A 25 6.59 15.23 -16.37
N TYR A 26 7.46 14.56 -17.14
CA TYR A 26 7.61 13.11 -17.08
C TYR A 26 8.18 12.63 -15.73
N ARG A 27 9.20 13.34 -15.22
CA ARG A 27 9.76 13.05 -13.90
C ARG A 27 8.73 13.28 -12.80
N GLU A 28 7.98 14.38 -12.86
CA GLU A 28 6.92 14.67 -11.91
C GLU A 28 5.77 13.66 -12.01
N TYR A 29 5.43 13.21 -13.22
CA TYR A 29 4.48 12.14 -13.43
C TYR A 29 4.95 10.82 -12.81
N LEU A 30 6.23 10.46 -12.96
CA LEU A 30 6.79 9.27 -12.32
C LEU A 30 6.81 9.39 -10.78
N HIS A 31 7.10 10.57 -10.24
CA HIS A 31 7.05 10.83 -8.79
C HIS A 31 5.61 10.94 -8.26
N GLY A 32 4.65 11.31 -9.10
CA GLY A 32 3.23 11.30 -8.76
C GLY A 32 2.59 9.91 -8.84
N LYS A 33 3.32 8.88 -9.30
CA LYS A 33 2.78 7.52 -9.31
C LYS A 33 2.63 7.04 -7.86
N PRO A 34 1.46 6.50 -7.51
CA PRO A 34 1.24 6.02 -6.17
C PRO A 34 2.17 4.84 -5.90
N ASP A 35 2.98 4.97 -4.87
CA ASP A 35 3.79 3.90 -4.34
C ASP A 35 2.89 2.86 -3.68
N LYS A 36 3.30 1.59 -3.70
CA LYS A 36 2.55 0.51 -3.06
C LYS A 36 3.48 -0.28 -2.17
N ILE A 37 3.32 -0.10 -0.86
CA ILE A 37 3.95 -0.96 0.14
C ILE A 37 2.91 -1.94 0.63
N TRP A 38 3.27 -3.22 0.61
CA TRP A 38 2.36 -4.31 0.97
C TRP A 38 3.14 -5.47 1.59
N VAL A 39 2.42 -6.25 2.37
CA VAL A 39 2.92 -7.45 3.02
C VAL A 39 2.13 -8.66 2.48
N PRO A 40 2.80 -9.69 1.92
CA PRO A 40 2.13 -10.92 1.52
C PRO A 40 1.67 -11.72 2.73
N LEU A 41 0.40 -12.09 2.77
CA LEU A 41 -0.06 -13.23 3.54
C LEU A 41 0.00 -14.47 2.64
N ALA A 42 1.08 -15.24 2.76
CA ALA A 42 1.29 -16.44 1.95
C ALA A 42 0.24 -17.51 2.27
N MET A 43 -0.34 -18.09 1.22
CA MET A 43 -1.36 -19.12 1.29
C MET A 43 -0.79 -20.46 0.82
N ARG A 44 -1.45 -21.56 1.20
CA ARG A 44 -1.10 -22.87 0.67
C ARG A 44 -1.41 -22.94 -0.83
N ALA A 45 -0.58 -23.66 -1.59
CA ALA A 45 -0.72 -23.77 -3.04
C ALA A 45 -2.01 -24.48 -3.50
N ASP A 46 -2.58 -25.33 -2.64
CA ASP A 46 -3.82 -26.07 -2.88
C ASP A 46 -5.09 -25.30 -2.50
N PHE A 47 -4.95 -24.07 -1.97
CA PHE A 47 -6.08 -23.29 -1.50
C PHE A 47 -6.86 -22.68 -2.68
N PRO A 48 -8.18 -22.98 -2.85
CA PRO A 48 -8.96 -22.51 -3.99
C PRO A 48 -8.99 -21.00 -4.12
N VAL A 49 -8.93 -20.48 -5.36
CA VAL A 49 -8.95 -19.04 -5.63
C VAL A 49 -10.23 -18.38 -5.10
N GLU A 50 -11.38 -19.03 -5.22
CA GLU A 50 -12.65 -18.52 -4.67
C GLU A 50 -12.60 -18.32 -3.15
N ASP A 51 -11.91 -19.22 -2.44
CA ASP A 51 -11.77 -19.12 -0.99
C ASP A 51 -10.71 -18.09 -0.61
N GLN A 52 -9.69 -17.87 -1.44
CA GLN A 52 -8.76 -16.74 -1.30
C GLN A 52 -9.50 -15.41 -1.40
N GLU A 53 -10.39 -15.26 -2.38
CA GLU A 53 -11.19 -14.05 -2.59
C GLU A 53 -12.17 -13.81 -1.43
N LYS A 54 -12.84 -14.86 -0.94
CA LYS A 54 -13.70 -14.76 0.25
C LYS A 54 -12.91 -14.34 1.49
N LEU A 55 -11.74 -14.93 1.71
CA LEU A 55 -10.89 -14.57 2.84
C LEU A 55 -10.39 -13.13 2.73
N ALA A 56 -9.95 -12.72 1.53
CA ALA A 56 -9.54 -11.34 1.26
C ALA A 56 -10.69 -10.35 1.54
N ALA A 57 -11.92 -10.66 1.11
CA ALA A 57 -13.09 -9.83 1.38
C ALA A 57 -13.43 -9.75 2.88
N GLN A 58 -13.34 -10.87 3.62
CA GLN A 58 -13.56 -10.88 5.06
C GLN A 58 -12.50 -10.06 5.82
N ILE A 59 -11.24 -10.15 5.40
CA ILE A 59 -10.16 -9.33 5.96
C ILE A 59 -10.43 -7.85 5.64
N ASP A 60 -10.82 -7.52 4.41
CA ASP A 60 -11.12 -6.13 4.01
C ASP A 60 -12.28 -5.54 4.82
N GLU A 61 -13.37 -6.28 4.98
CA GLU A 61 -14.51 -5.84 5.81
C GLU A 61 -14.09 -5.56 7.26
N LYS A 62 -13.35 -6.49 7.89
CA LYS A 62 -12.90 -6.33 9.28
C LYS A 62 -11.89 -5.20 9.43
N LEU A 63 -10.93 -5.11 8.53
CA LEU A 63 -9.86 -4.11 8.61
C LEU A 63 -10.36 -2.69 8.34
N ARG A 64 -11.41 -2.53 7.54
CA ARG A 64 -12.08 -1.24 7.31
C ARG A 64 -12.93 -0.77 8.49
N ASN A 65 -12.96 -1.49 9.60
CA ASN A 65 -13.55 -1.01 10.83
C ASN A 65 -12.83 0.28 11.30
N THR A 66 -13.61 1.32 11.61
CA THR A 66 -13.09 2.64 11.98
C THR A 66 -12.20 2.59 13.23
N GLU A 67 -12.48 1.71 14.19
CA GLU A 67 -11.67 1.54 15.40
C GLU A 67 -10.29 0.98 15.09
N ILE A 68 -10.21 -0.01 14.20
CA ILE A 68 -8.95 -0.64 13.78
C ILE A 68 -8.12 0.34 12.95
N LEU A 69 -8.75 1.01 11.98
CA LEU A 69 -8.06 2.05 11.20
C LEU A 69 -7.56 3.19 12.07
N ARG A 70 -8.34 3.63 13.07
CA ARG A 70 -7.91 4.66 14.02
C ARG A 70 -6.71 4.19 14.84
N LYS A 71 -6.72 2.96 15.31
CA LYS A 71 -5.58 2.37 16.02
C LYS A 71 -4.32 2.38 15.14
N ILE A 72 -4.43 1.94 13.88
CA ILE A 72 -3.31 1.97 12.92
C ILE A 72 -2.80 3.41 12.71
N VAL A 73 -3.70 4.39 12.56
CA VAL A 73 -3.34 5.81 12.40
C VAL A 73 -2.57 6.34 13.60
N ILE A 74 -2.97 5.97 14.82
CA ILE A 74 -2.29 6.38 16.05
C ILE A 74 -0.93 5.70 16.18
N ASP A 75 -0.89 4.37 16.04
CA ASP A 75 0.31 3.57 16.26
C ASP A 75 1.41 3.82 15.22
N ALA A 76 1.04 4.22 13.99
CA ALA A 76 1.97 4.57 12.93
C ALA A 76 2.18 6.09 12.73
N ASP A 77 1.58 6.94 13.59
CA ASP A 77 1.60 8.41 13.47
C ASP A 77 1.23 8.93 12.06
N LEU A 78 0.18 8.34 11.47
CA LEU A 78 -0.21 8.62 10.09
C LEU A 78 -0.84 10.00 9.91
N GLN A 79 -1.36 10.61 10.98
CA GLN A 79 -1.88 11.97 10.91
C GLN A 79 -0.78 12.95 10.49
N SER A 80 0.35 12.91 11.20
CA SER A 80 1.53 13.73 10.90
C SER A 80 2.11 13.39 9.53
N ALA A 81 2.23 12.09 9.24
CA ALA A 81 2.82 11.61 7.98
C ALA A 81 2.00 12.01 6.75
N PHE A 82 0.68 11.86 6.80
CA PHE A 82 -0.23 12.25 5.71
C PHE A 82 -0.57 13.75 5.71
N LYS A 83 -0.02 14.52 6.67
CA LYS A 83 -0.27 15.97 6.83
C LYS A 83 -1.76 16.30 6.95
N GLN A 84 -2.50 15.45 7.67
CA GLN A 84 -3.94 15.60 7.86
C GLN A 84 -4.23 16.49 9.07
N PRO A 85 -5.32 17.28 9.05
CA PRO A 85 -5.63 18.22 10.13
C PRO A 85 -5.98 17.51 11.44
N ASP A 86 -6.60 16.34 11.36
CA ASP A 86 -7.05 15.54 12.50
C ASP A 86 -6.93 14.03 12.20
N GLN A 87 -7.08 13.21 13.24
CA GLN A 87 -7.01 11.75 13.12
C GLN A 87 -8.15 11.17 12.27
N ASP A 88 -9.32 11.79 12.24
CA ASP A 88 -10.48 11.30 11.48
C ASP A 88 -10.26 11.47 9.97
N ALA A 89 -9.65 12.58 9.56
CA ALA A 89 -9.21 12.84 8.21
C ALA A 89 -8.13 11.83 7.80
N ALA A 90 -7.18 11.51 8.69
CA ALA A 90 -6.18 10.47 8.44
C ALA A 90 -6.79 9.07 8.32
N VAL A 91 -7.78 8.72 9.13
CA VAL A 91 -8.52 7.44 9.00
C VAL A 91 -9.24 7.37 7.65
N LYS A 92 -9.92 8.45 7.23
CA LYS A 92 -10.58 8.51 5.92
C LYS A 92 -9.60 8.37 4.77
N ASP A 93 -8.42 8.99 4.88
CA ASP A 93 -7.37 8.90 3.86
C ASP A 93 -6.76 7.49 3.81
N LEU A 94 -6.43 6.91 4.97
CA LEU A 94 -5.96 5.53 5.09
C LEU A 94 -6.97 4.55 4.48
N ASN A 95 -8.26 4.70 4.78
CA ASN A 95 -9.31 3.84 4.22
C ASN A 95 -9.33 3.86 2.68
N LYS A 96 -9.12 5.02 2.05
CA LYS A 96 -9.06 5.14 0.58
C LYS A 96 -7.81 4.50 -0.01
N ARG A 97 -6.70 4.54 0.74
CA ARG A 97 -5.38 4.08 0.32
C ARG A 97 -5.15 2.58 0.56
N LEU A 98 -5.85 2.02 1.54
CA LEU A 98 -5.79 0.60 1.89
C LEU A 98 -6.30 -0.26 0.74
N PHE A 99 -5.53 -1.30 0.39
CA PHE A 99 -5.92 -2.30 -0.57
C PHE A 99 -5.61 -3.71 -0.05
N ILE A 100 -6.49 -4.64 -0.42
CA ILE A 100 -6.36 -6.07 -0.17
C ILE A 100 -6.68 -6.75 -1.49
N GLU A 101 -5.68 -7.41 -2.08
CA GLU A 101 -5.77 -8.00 -3.42
C GLU A 101 -5.23 -9.43 -3.37
N VAL A 102 -5.94 -10.39 -3.98
CA VAL A 102 -5.42 -11.74 -4.19
C VAL A 102 -4.36 -11.68 -5.29
N GLY A 103 -3.23 -12.35 -5.08
CA GLY A 103 -2.14 -12.35 -6.04
C GLY A 103 -1.13 -13.44 -5.74
N THR A 104 0.12 -13.14 -6.08
CA THR A 104 1.23 -14.04 -5.79
C THR A 104 2.40 -13.28 -5.20
N ALA A 105 3.20 -13.97 -4.40
CA ALA A 105 4.38 -13.44 -3.76
C ALA A 105 5.60 -14.27 -4.12
N ALA A 106 6.74 -13.61 -4.27
CA ALA A 106 8.01 -14.30 -4.51
C ALA A 106 8.47 -15.02 -3.23
N SER A 107 8.85 -16.29 -3.37
CA SER A 107 9.53 -17.08 -2.34
C SER A 107 10.80 -17.69 -2.90
N PRO A 108 11.75 -18.15 -2.06
CA PRO A 108 12.95 -18.86 -2.53
C PRO A 108 12.64 -20.10 -3.39
N MET A 109 11.45 -20.68 -3.24
CA MET A 109 11.01 -21.88 -3.97
C MET A 109 10.16 -21.56 -5.21
N GLY A 110 9.97 -20.29 -5.55
CA GLY A 110 9.11 -19.83 -6.65
C GLY A 110 7.98 -18.93 -6.19
N SER A 111 7.01 -18.68 -7.07
CA SER A 111 5.85 -17.85 -6.73
C SER A 111 4.82 -18.66 -5.92
N VAL A 112 4.33 -18.09 -4.82
CA VAL A 112 3.29 -18.69 -3.98
C VAL A 112 2.03 -17.83 -4.02
N PRO A 113 0.82 -18.41 -3.94
CA PRO A 113 -0.41 -17.61 -3.82
C PRO A 113 -0.37 -16.81 -2.52
N SER A 114 -0.86 -15.57 -2.57
CA SER A 114 -0.86 -14.67 -1.43
C SER A 114 -2.02 -13.70 -1.46
N ILE A 115 -2.43 -13.26 -0.28
CA ILE A 115 -3.29 -12.09 -0.13
C ILE A 115 -2.36 -10.90 0.17
N ASN A 116 -2.32 -9.94 -0.74
CA ASN A 116 -1.44 -8.79 -0.68
C ASN A 116 -2.16 -7.65 0.02
N ILE A 117 -1.69 -7.30 1.21
CA ILE A 117 -2.33 -6.30 2.08
C ILE A 117 -1.38 -5.12 2.20
N GLY A 118 -1.84 -3.92 1.85
CA GLY A 118 -0.96 -2.77 1.81
C GLY A 118 -1.66 -1.43 1.71
N VAL A 119 -0.84 -0.39 1.62
CA VAL A 119 -1.28 1.00 1.54
C VAL A 119 -0.66 1.66 0.32
N LYS A 120 -1.50 2.32 -0.47
CA LYS A 120 -1.08 3.17 -1.60
C LYS A 120 -0.67 4.54 -1.05
N GLY A 121 0.49 5.06 -1.42
CA GLY A 121 0.93 6.38 -0.99
C GLY A 121 1.52 7.22 -2.11
N ILE A 122 1.95 8.43 -1.76
CA ILE A 122 2.63 9.33 -2.69
C ILE A 122 4.14 9.18 -2.49
N TRP A 123 4.94 9.45 -3.53
CA TRP A 123 6.39 9.42 -3.42
C TRP A 123 6.90 10.29 -2.25
N GLY A 124 7.86 9.76 -1.50
CA GLY A 124 8.40 10.40 -0.29
C GLY A 124 7.69 10.00 1.02
N GLU A 125 6.60 9.23 0.98
CA GLU A 125 5.90 8.70 2.16
C GLU A 125 6.35 7.29 2.56
N HIS A 126 7.45 6.79 1.98
CA HIS A 126 7.91 5.40 2.09
C HIS A 126 7.98 4.88 3.55
N ASP A 127 8.58 5.64 4.46
CA ASP A 127 8.70 5.25 5.87
C ASP A 127 7.34 5.16 6.58
N ALA A 128 6.43 6.08 6.25
CA ALA A 128 5.08 6.08 6.80
C ALA A 128 4.25 4.92 6.25
N LEU A 129 4.38 4.62 4.96
CA LEU A 129 3.74 3.48 4.31
C LEU A 129 4.26 2.15 4.87
N ASN A 130 5.56 2.04 5.14
CA ASN A 130 6.14 0.87 5.81
C ASN A 130 5.52 0.66 7.20
N LYS A 131 5.50 1.71 8.02
CA LYS A 131 4.87 1.64 9.35
C LYS A 131 3.38 1.31 9.27
N ALA A 132 2.65 1.92 8.31
CA ALA A 132 1.24 1.63 8.10
C ALA A 132 1.03 0.16 7.71
N ALA A 133 1.82 -0.38 6.78
CA ALA A 133 1.74 -1.75 6.34
C ALA A 133 2.11 -2.74 7.47
N GLU A 134 3.14 -2.44 8.25
CA GLU A 134 3.53 -3.22 9.44
C GLU A 134 2.43 -3.25 10.50
N GLN A 135 1.82 -2.12 10.84
CA GLN A 135 0.72 -2.12 11.81
C GLN A 135 -0.53 -2.81 11.24
N THR A 136 -0.79 -2.62 9.95
CA THR A 136 -1.91 -3.29 9.27
C THR A 136 -1.77 -4.81 9.34
N ILE A 137 -0.60 -5.37 9.01
CA ILE A 137 -0.42 -6.83 9.05
C ILE A 137 -0.49 -7.38 10.47
N LYS A 138 -0.08 -6.62 11.50
CA LYS A 138 -0.25 -7.04 12.91
C LYS A 138 -1.72 -7.21 13.27
N GLU A 139 -2.57 -6.26 12.87
CA GLU A 139 -4.02 -6.37 13.09
C GLU A 139 -4.62 -7.55 12.32
N VAL A 140 -4.18 -7.79 11.08
CA VAL A 140 -4.62 -8.94 10.29
C VAL A 140 -4.21 -10.25 10.96
N TRP A 141 -2.98 -10.37 11.46
CA TRP A 141 -2.51 -11.53 12.21
C TRP A 141 -3.36 -11.80 13.44
N LEU A 142 -3.67 -10.76 14.22
CA LEU A 142 -4.58 -10.88 15.36
C LEU A 142 -5.98 -11.37 14.94
N MET A 143 -6.52 -10.88 13.81
CA MET A 143 -7.82 -11.33 13.29
C MET A 143 -7.86 -12.81 12.90
N ILE A 144 -6.76 -13.34 12.37
CA ILE A 144 -6.64 -14.77 12.02
C ILE A 144 -6.12 -15.62 13.20
N GLY A 145 -5.97 -15.03 14.38
CA GLY A 145 -5.57 -15.74 15.60
C GLY A 145 -4.09 -16.06 15.68
N ILE A 146 -3.23 -15.30 15.00
CA ILE A 146 -1.78 -15.40 15.07
C ILE A 146 -1.23 -14.23 15.90
N ASP A 147 -0.32 -14.55 16.83
CA ASP A 147 0.42 -13.56 17.59
C ASP A 147 1.42 -12.85 16.68
N PRO A 148 1.31 -11.52 16.50
CA PRO A 148 2.18 -10.79 15.60
C PRO A 148 3.65 -10.71 16.03
N THR A 149 3.95 -10.98 17.30
CA THR A 149 5.32 -10.93 17.83
C THR A 149 6.02 -12.27 17.71
N THR A 150 5.29 -13.37 17.84
CA THR A 150 5.86 -14.72 17.85
C THR A 150 5.57 -15.52 16.58
N GLY A 151 4.62 -15.07 15.76
CA GLY A 151 4.13 -15.81 14.59
C GLY A 151 3.41 -17.12 14.95
N LYS A 152 3.07 -17.32 16.22
CA LYS A 152 2.41 -18.54 16.72
C LYS A 152 0.91 -18.33 16.88
N PRO A 153 0.10 -19.40 16.79
CA PRO A 153 -1.31 -19.31 17.12
C PRO A 153 -1.53 -18.78 18.54
N LEU A 154 -2.45 -17.84 18.70
CA LEU A 154 -2.86 -17.35 20.02
C LEU A 154 -3.53 -18.49 20.80
N PRO A 155 -3.26 -18.63 22.11
CA PRO A 155 -3.92 -19.64 22.93
C PRO A 155 -5.42 -19.38 22.88
N LYS A 156 -6.20 -20.39 22.43
CA LYS A 156 -7.63 -20.33 22.12
C LYS A 156 -8.43 -19.48 23.12
N SER A 157 -8.58 -18.19 22.82
CA SER A 157 -9.42 -17.26 23.58
C SER A 157 -10.76 -17.19 22.88
N GLY A 158 -11.58 -18.25 22.91
CA GLY A 158 -13.04 -18.24 22.62
C GLY A 158 -13.57 -17.56 21.34
N VAL A 159 -12.72 -16.97 20.50
CA VAL A 159 -13.06 -16.29 19.25
C VAL A 159 -12.97 -17.36 18.18
N VAL A 160 -14.07 -17.44 17.44
CA VAL A 160 -14.43 -18.41 16.40
C VAL A 160 -13.21 -19.13 15.83
N PRO A 161 -13.14 -20.48 15.92
CA PRO A 161 -12.09 -21.20 15.24
C PRO A 161 -12.18 -20.81 13.77
N ALA A 162 -11.10 -20.25 13.23
CA ALA A 162 -10.83 -20.40 11.82
C ALA A 162 -10.90 -21.92 11.59
N GLY A 163 -12.05 -22.40 11.10
CA GLY A 163 -12.31 -23.82 11.01
C GLY A 163 -11.16 -24.45 10.26
N ASP A 164 -10.55 -25.49 10.85
CA ASP A 164 -9.42 -26.27 10.33
C ASP A 164 -9.05 -25.94 8.86
N PHE A 165 -8.15 -24.95 8.67
CA PHE A 165 -7.57 -24.54 7.38
C PHE A 165 -6.16 -25.11 7.23
#